data_AF-Q863L1-F1
#
_entry.id   AF-Q863L1-F1
#
_cell.length_a   1.000
_cell.length_b   1.000
_cell.length_c   1.000
_cell.angle_alpha   90.00
_cell.angle_beta   90.00
_cell.angle_gamma   90.00
#
_symmetry.space_group_name_H-M   'P 1'
#
loop_
_entity.id
_entity.type
_entity.pdbx_description
1 polymer ?
#
loop_
_entity_poly.entity_id
_entity_poly.type
_entity_poly.pdbx_seq_one_letter_code
_entity_poly.pdbx_strand_id
1 'polypeptide(L)'
;NQVIVQRSLSAKSLSHAKGGSVLGGYLKILPTFFIVMPGMISRALYPDEVGCVDPNICQRVCGARVGCSNIAYPKLVMGLMPIGLRGLMIAVMMAALMSSLTSIFNSS
;
A
#
# COMPACT_ATOMS: atom_id res chain seq x y z
N ASN A 1 -17.49 -3.79 4.62
CA ASN A 1 -17.81 -5.06 3.93
C ASN A 1 -19.04 -5.02 3.03
N GLN A 2 -20.09 -4.24 3.34
CA GLN A 2 -21.34 -4.21 2.55
C GLN A 2 -21.13 -3.83 1.07
N VAL A 3 -20.26 -2.86 0.77
CA VAL A 3 -19.92 -2.44 -0.60
C VAL A 3 -19.23 -3.53 -1.44
N ILE A 4 -18.51 -4.46 -0.81
CA ILE A 4 -17.85 -5.58 -1.50
C ILE A 4 -18.89 -6.63 -1.91
N VAL A 5 -19.84 -6.91 -1.01
CA VAL A 5 -20.95 -7.84 -1.26
C VAL A 5 -21.86 -7.29 -2.36
N GLN A 6 -22.18 -5.99 -2.35
CA GLN A 6 -22.97 -5.35 -3.42
C GLN A 6 -22.30 -5.49 -4.79
N ARG A 7 -20.97 -5.29 -4.89
CA ARG A 7 -20.24 -5.50 -6.15
C ARG A 7 -20.30 -6.94 -6.65
N SER A 8 -20.31 -7.93 -5.75
CA SER A 8 -20.47 -9.34 -6.13
C SER A 8 -21.90 -9.67 -6.59
N LEU A 9 -22.93 -9.01 -6.04
CA LEU A 9 -24.34 -9.19 -6.40
C LEU A 9 -24.71 -8.49 -7.71
N SER A 10 -24.00 -7.43 -8.10
CA SER A 10 -24.16 -6.78 -9.42
C SER A 10 -23.54 -7.56 -10.58
N ALA A 11 -22.97 -8.74 -10.34
CA ALA A 11 -22.39 -9.58 -11.39
C ALA A 11 -23.48 -10.24 -12.26
N LYS A 12 -23.24 -10.32 -13.57
CA LYS A 12 -24.21 -10.82 -14.56
C LYS A 12 -24.62 -12.29 -14.37
N SER A 13 -23.81 -13.10 -13.69
CA SER A 13 -24.11 -14.50 -13.36
C SER A 13 -23.30 -14.96 -12.14
N LEU A 14 -23.82 -15.93 -11.39
CA LEU A 14 -23.15 -16.56 -10.24
C LEU A 14 -21.78 -17.15 -10.63
N SER A 15 -21.64 -17.67 -11.86
CA SER A 15 -20.37 -18.19 -12.38
C SER A 15 -19.33 -17.09 -12.57
N HIS A 16 -19.74 -15.87 -12.96
CA HIS A 16 -18.84 -14.72 -13.08
C HIS A 16 -18.47 -14.15 -11.71
N ALA A 17 -19.39 -14.12 -10.74
CA ALA A 17 -19.08 -13.72 -9.37
C ALA A 17 -18.04 -14.65 -8.74
N LYS A 18 -18.22 -15.98 -8.86
CA LYS A 18 -17.26 -16.99 -8.37
C LYS A 18 -15.90 -16.87 -9.08
N GLY A 19 -15.89 -16.77 -10.42
CA GLY A 19 -14.67 -16.57 -11.20
C GLY A 19 -13.92 -15.29 -10.81
N GLY A 20 -14.66 -14.19 -10.59
CA GLY A 20 -14.10 -12.92 -10.13
C GLY A 20 -13.51 -12.99 -8.72
N SER A 21 -14.14 -13.73 -7.80
CA SER A 21 -13.59 -13.98 -6.46
C SER A 21 -12.30 -14.81 -6.50
N VAL A 22 -12.24 -15.85 -7.33
CA VAL A 22 -11.03 -16.67 -7.50
C VAL A 22 -9.89 -15.84 -8.11
N LEU A 23 -10.18 -15.07 -9.16
CA LEU A 23 -9.20 -14.16 -9.77
C LEU A 23 -8.74 -13.08 -8.78
N GLY A 24 -9.65 -12.52 -7.98
CA GLY A 24 -9.33 -11.57 -6.91
C GLY A 24 -8.40 -12.19 -5.85
N GLY A 25 -8.62 -13.46 -5.51
CA GLY A 25 -7.72 -14.23 -4.66
C GLY A 25 -6.32 -14.37 -5.26
N TYR A 26 -6.20 -14.70 -6.54
CA TYR A 26 -4.92 -14.74 -7.24
C TYR A 26 -4.22 -13.37 -7.27
N LEU A 27 -4.95 -12.29 -7.55
CA LEU A 27 -4.42 -10.93 -7.57
C LEU A 27 -3.94 -10.47 -6.18
N LYS A 28 -4.50 -11.02 -5.10
CA LYS A 28 -4.09 -10.72 -3.70
C LYS A 28 -2.64 -11.15 -3.40
N ILE A 29 -2.09 -12.09 -4.18
CA ILE A 29 -0.71 -12.56 -4.02
C ILE A 29 0.29 -11.49 -4.49
N LEU A 30 -0.05 -10.69 -5.51
CA LEU A 30 0.83 -9.66 -6.08
C LEU A 30 1.29 -8.60 -5.06
N PRO A 31 0.41 -7.99 -4.24
CA PRO A 31 0.81 -7.04 -3.20
C PRO A 31 1.90 -7.57 -2.26
N THR A 32 1.93 -8.87 -1.97
CA THR A 32 2.96 -9.46 -1.11
C THR A 32 4.34 -9.27 -1.72
N PHE A 33 4.51 -9.52 -3.02
CA PHE A 33 5.78 -9.31 -3.69
C PHE A 33 6.12 -7.83 -3.86
N PHE A 34 5.15 -7.01 -4.28
CA PHE A 34 5.42 -5.59 -4.59
C PHE A 34 5.52 -4.68 -3.37
N ILE A 35 4.96 -5.03 -2.22
CA ILE A 35 4.99 -4.19 -1.01
C ILE A 35 6.01 -4.72 0.00
N VAL A 36 6.06 -6.04 0.23
CA VAL A 36 6.94 -6.61 1.26
C VAL A 36 8.41 -6.58 0.83
N MET A 37 8.72 -6.91 -0.43
CA MET A 37 10.11 -6.87 -0.93
C MET A 37 10.76 -5.49 -0.79
N PRO A 38 10.16 -4.38 -1.29
CA PRO A 38 10.75 -3.06 -1.08
C PRO A 38 10.72 -2.63 0.39
N GLY A 39 9.72 -3.05 1.17
CA GLY A 39 9.70 -2.83 2.62
C GLY A 39 10.94 -3.41 3.31
N MET A 40 11.27 -4.67 3.01
CA MET A 40 12.45 -5.34 3.57
C MET A 40 13.77 -4.72 3.08
N ILE A 41 13.85 -4.36 1.79
CA ILE A 41 15.02 -3.67 1.21
C ILE A 41 15.22 -2.30 1.88
N SER A 42 14.15 -1.53 2.10
CA SER A 42 14.23 -0.21 2.73
C SER A 42 14.73 -0.27 4.18
N ARG A 43 14.40 -1.33 4.91
CA ARG A 43 14.90 -1.58 6.27
C ARG A 43 16.40 -1.88 6.28
N ALA A 44 16.91 -2.58 5.26
CA ALA A 44 18.33 -2.89 5.12
C ALA A 44 19.15 -1.68 4.66
N LEU A 45 18.57 -0.82 3.81
CA LEU A 45 19.29 0.31 3.19
C LEU A 45 19.25 1.60 4.03
N TYR A 46 18.22 1.80 4.86
CA TYR A 46 18.08 2.96 5.75
C TYR A 46 17.94 2.52 7.23
N PRO A 47 19.00 1.98 7.85
CA PRO A 47 18.94 1.47 9.21
C PRO A 47 18.62 2.55 10.26
N ASP A 48 19.16 3.77 10.11
CA ASP A 48 19.01 4.84 11.12
C ASP A 48 17.65 5.55 11.09
N GLU A 49 16.95 5.54 9.95
CA GLU A 49 15.64 6.20 9.79
C GLU A 49 14.47 5.23 9.71
N VAL A 50 14.68 4.01 9.18
CA VAL A 50 13.63 2.99 8.98
C VAL A 50 13.88 1.75 9.83
N GLY A 51 15.15 1.34 9.96
CA GLY A 51 15.55 0.22 10.83
C GLY A 51 15.42 0.52 12.33
N CYS A 52 15.36 1.81 12.70
CA CYS A 52 15.31 2.31 14.08
C CYS A 52 16.36 1.64 14.99
N VAL A 53 17.63 1.80 14.64
CA VAL A 53 18.76 1.37 15.48
C VAL A 53 18.80 2.15 16.80
N ASP A 54 18.35 3.42 16.79
CA ASP A 54 18.32 4.29 17.97
C ASP A 54 16.88 4.72 18.36
N PRO A 55 16.36 4.32 19.54
CA PRO A 55 14.95 4.53 19.91
C PRO A 55 14.57 5.99 20.15
N ASN A 56 15.54 6.85 20.50
CA ASN A 56 15.31 8.27 20.78
C ASN A 56 15.09 9.10 19.51
N ILE A 57 15.80 8.77 18.42
CA ILE A 57 15.64 9.44 17.12
C ILE A 57 14.35 8.95 16.45
N CYS A 58 14.06 7.65 16.53
CA CYS A 58 12.85 7.04 15.98
C CYS A 58 11.56 7.61 16.62
N GLN A 59 11.55 7.86 17.94
CA GLN A 59 10.44 8.53 18.62
C GLN A 59 10.21 9.96 18.11
N ARG A 60 11.30 10.71 17.84
CA ARG A 60 11.21 12.12 17.40
C ARG A 60 10.76 12.26 15.94
N VAL A 61 11.16 11.32 15.08
CA VAL A 61 10.85 11.34 13.64
C VAL A 61 9.52 10.67 13.30
N CYS A 62 9.17 9.56 13.98
CA CYS A 62 7.99 8.75 13.63
C CYS A 62 6.95 8.60 14.73
N GLY A 63 7.22 9.07 15.96
CA GLY A 63 6.29 8.94 17.08
C GLY A 63 6.15 7.51 17.63
N ALA A 64 6.87 6.53 17.08
CA ALA A 64 6.80 5.12 17.47
C ALA A 64 8.21 4.56 17.74
N ARG A 65 8.38 3.81 18.84
CA ARG A 65 9.69 3.24 19.25
C ARG A 65 10.13 2.01 18.45
N VAL A 66 9.21 1.41 17.68
CA VAL A 66 9.39 0.06 17.10
C VAL A 66 9.51 0.03 15.58
N GLY A 67 9.49 1.19 14.90
CA GLY A 67 9.81 1.25 13.47
C GLY A 67 8.95 2.22 12.66
N CYS A 68 9.56 2.80 11.64
CA CYS A 68 8.98 3.78 10.72
C CYS A 68 8.43 3.12 9.45
N SER A 69 7.52 2.15 9.57
CA SER A 69 7.02 1.39 8.39
C SER A 69 6.22 2.23 7.39
N ASN A 70 5.52 3.28 7.85
CA ASN A 70 4.70 4.12 6.96
C ASN A 70 5.53 5.04 6.03
N ILE A 71 6.74 5.42 6.43
CA ILE A 71 7.62 6.29 5.63
C ILE A 71 8.69 5.52 4.83
N ALA A 72 8.85 4.23 5.13
CA ALA A 72 9.80 3.34 4.49
C ALA A 72 9.60 3.27 2.96
N TYR A 73 8.35 3.09 2.52
CA TYR A 73 8.00 2.95 1.12
C TYR A 73 8.13 4.26 0.32
N PRO A 74 7.58 5.41 0.77
CA PRO A 74 7.83 6.69 0.10
C PRO A 74 9.31 7.07 0.04
N LYS A 75 10.08 6.83 1.10
CA LYS A 75 11.49 7.24 1.14
C LYS A 75 12.36 6.42 0.18
N LEU A 76 12.09 5.11 0.08
CA LEU A 76 12.74 4.26 -0.92
C LEU A 76 12.39 4.69 -2.35
N VAL A 77 11.12 4.98 -2.62
CA VAL A 77 10.65 5.45 -3.94
C VAL A 77 11.34 6.75 -4.33
N MET A 78 11.47 7.70 -3.40
CA MET A 78 12.11 8.99 -3.67
C MET A 78 13.64 8.90 -3.77
N GLY A 79 14.26 7.93 -3.07
CA GLY A 79 15.71 7.76 -2.98
C GLY A 79 16.34 6.89 -4.07
N LEU A 80 15.63 5.87 -4.57
CA LEU A 80 16.19 4.91 -5.54
C LEU A 80 15.61 5.02 -6.96
N MET A 81 14.41 5.57 -7.15
CA MET A 81 13.81 5.56 -8.50
C MET A 81 14.27 6.74 -9.38
N PRO A 82 14.50 6.50 -10.68
CA PRO A 82 14.82 7.54 -11.63
C PRO A 82 13.63 8.50 -11.85
N ILE A 83 13.96 9.69 -12.35
CA ILE A 83 12.99 10.73 -12.71
C ILE A 83 12.02 10.15 -13.75
N GLY A 84 10.71 10.23 -13.49
CA GLY A 84 9.65 9.57 -14.26
C GLY A 84 8.87 8.57 -13.41
N LEU A 85 9.50 7.48 -12.97
CA LEU A 85 8.85 6.47 -12.11
C LEU A 85 8.47 7.05 -10.75
N ARG A 86 9.29 7.96 -10.22
CA ARG A 86 8.97 8.72 -9.01
C ARG A 86 7.64 9.48 -9.13
N GLY A 87 7.39 10.12 -10.28
CA GLY A 87 6.14 10.84 -10.54
C GLY A 87 4.94 9.91 -10.66
N LEU A 88 5.12 8.76 -11.33
CA LEU A 88 4.10 7.72 -11.45
C LEU A 88 3.65 7.21 -10.07
N MET A 89 4.59 6.93 -9.17
CA MET A 89 4.28 6.41 -7.83
C MET A 89 3.50 7.43 -6.99
N ILE A 90 3.87 8.72 -7.06
CA ILE A 90 3.14 9.79 -6.37
C ILE A 90 1.71 9.91 -6.93
N ALA A 91 1.54 9.84 -8.25
CA ALA A 91 0.23 9.88 -8.89
C ALA A 91 -0.66 8.70 -8.45
N VAL A 92 -0.10 7.48 -8.38
CA VAL A 92 -0.80 6.28 -7.89
C VAL A 92 -1.25 6.45 -6.43
N MET A 93 -0.39 7.00 -5.57
CA MET A 93 -0.74 7.26 -4.17
C MET A 93 -1.91 8.25 -4.05
N MET A 94 -1.89 9.34 -4.82
CA MET A 94 -2.99 10.31 -4.84
C MET A 94 -4.28 9.70 -5.37
N ALA A 95 -4.21 8.88 -6.43
CA ALA A 95 -5.37 8.18 -6.97
C ALA A 95 -5.97 7.18 -5.95
N ALA A 96 -5.14 6.45 -5.21
CA ALA A 96 -5.58 5.53 -4.16
C ALA A 96 -6.28 6.26 -3.00
N LEU A 97 -5.76 7.41 -2.60
CA LEU A 97 -6.38 8.27 -1.58
C LEU A 97 -7.73 8.80 -2.07
N MET A 98 -7.80 9.35 -3.29
CA MET A 98 -9.05 9.82 -3.87
C MET A 98 -10.09 8.70 -3.98
N SER A 99 -9.69 7.51 -4.41
CA SER A 99 -10.59 6.35 -4.46
C SER A 99 -11.15 5.97 -3.09
N SER A 100 -10.32 6.05 -2.05
CA SER A 100 -10.73 5.80 -0.66
C SER A 100 -11.71 6.87 -0.18
N LEU A 101 -11.42 8.15 -0.44
CA LEU A 101 -12.30 9.27 -0.10
C LEU A 101 -13.65 9.20 -0.82
N THR A 102 -13.65 8.98 -2.13
CA THR A 102 -14.89 8.78 -2.91
C THR A 102 -15.68 7.58 -2.41
N SER A 103 -15.01 6.47 -2.04
CA SER A 103 -15.70 5.32 -1.48
C SER A 103 -16.35 5.64 -0.13
N ILE A 104 -15.71 6.44 0.72
CA ILE A 104 -16.28 6.88 2.00
C ILE A 104 -17.51 7.75 1.73
N PHE A 105 -17.39 8.79 0.91
CA PHE A 105 -18.49 9.69 0.56
C PHE A 105 -19.66 9.01 -0.14
N ASN A 106 -19.40 7.97 -0.95
CA ASN A 106 -20.44 7.19 -1.61
C ASN A 106 -21.06 6.11 -0.70
N SER A 107 -20.51 5.91 0.49
CA SER A 107 -21.01 4.96 1.49
C SER A 107 -21.65 5.63 2.72
N SER A 108 -21.59 6.96 2.78
CA SER A 108 -22.25 7.85 3.75
C SER A 108 -23.43 8.56 3.09
#